data_AF-A0A4R0XBF9-F1
#
_entry.id   AF-A0A4R0XBF9-F1
#
_cell.length_a   1.000
_cell.length_b   1.000
_cell.length_c   1.000
_cell.angle_alpha   90.00
_cell.angle_beta   90.00
_cell.angle_gamma   90.00
#
_symmetry.space_group_name_H-M   'P 1'
#
loop_
_entity.id
_entity.type
_entity.pdbx_description
1 polymer ?
#
loop_
_entity_poly.entity_id
_entity_poly.type
_entity_poly.pdbx_seq_one_letter_code
_entity_poly.pdbx_strand_id
1 'polypeptide(L)'
;MLVKPEEFIGYLENNESFIVNYGDRYRHGEPITSSFVESAVNQVVSKRSVKRQQMAWRPAHAQGLLQVRTAVLNEQLRSCFERWYPTLASNEHAHDIAA
;
A
#
# COMPACT_ATOMS: atom_id res chain seq x y z
N MET A 1 -15.11 -13.34 14.41
CA MET A 1 -16.08 -12.46 15.10
C MET A 1 -16.93 -11.84 14.01
N LEU A 2 -18.19 -12.28 13.88
CA LEU A 2 -19.09 -11.74 12.87
C LEU A 2 -19.51 -10.34 13.33
N VAL A 3 -19.12 -9.32 12.57
CA VAL A 3 -19.53 -7.93 12.76
C VAL A 3 -21.07 -7.91 12.70
N LYS A 4 -21.72 -7.25 13.66
CA LYS A 4 -23.18 -7.18 13.67
C LYS A 4 -23.66 -6.48 12.39
N PRO A 5 -24.78 -6.90 11.78
CA PRO A 5 -25.25 -6.32 10.50
C PRO A 5 -25.37 -4.80 10.55
N GLU A 6 -25.77 -4.25 11.70
CA GLU A 6 -25.88 -2.80 11.95
C GLU A 6 -24.54 -2.08 11.84
N GLU A 7 -23.46 -2.66 12.37
CA GLU A 7 -22.12 -2.10 12.35
C GLU A 7 -21.51 -2.15 10.94
N PHE A 8 -21.82 -3.21 10.19
CA PHE A 8 -21.41 -3.32 8.79
C PHE A 8 -22.11 -2.29 7.90
N ILE A 9 -23.41 -2.08 8.07
CA ILE A 9 -24.15 -1.05 7.33
C ILE A 9 -23.60 0.34 7.65
N GLY A 10 -23.42 0.66 8.94
CA GLY A 10 -22.83 1.94 9.33
C GLY A 10 -21.41 2.14 8.80
N TYR A 11 -20.62 1.07 8.69
CA TYR A 11 -19.30 1.13 8.05
C TYR A 11 -19.40 1.44 6.55
N LEU A 12 -20.33 0.80 5.83
CA LEU A 12 -20.52 1.06 4.40
C LEU A 12 -20.98 2.50 4.14
N GLU A 13 -21.96 2.98 4.90
CA GLU A 13 -22.47 4.35 4.78
C GLU A 13 -21.37 5.40 5.02
N ASN A 14 -20.60 5.23 6.09
CA ASN A 14 -19.51 6.16 6.42
C ASN A 14 -18.38 6.19 5.39
N ASN A 15 -18.20 5.10 4.64
CA ASN A 15 -17.11 4.95 3.67
C ASN A 15 -17.59 4.95 2.22
N GLU A 16 -18.86 5.31 1.95
CA GLU A 16 -19.47 5.23 0.61
C GLU A 16 -18.60 5.90 -0.46
N SER A 17 -18.07 7.09 -0.17
CA SER A 17 -17.18 7.85 -1.07
C SER A 17 -15.84 7.15 -1.38
N PHE A 18 -15.44 6.18 -0.57
CA PHE A 18 -14.21 5.40 -0.74
C PHE A 18 -14.48 4.00 -1.32
N ILE A 19 -15.75 3.61 -1.51
CA ILE A 19 -16.09 2.31 -2.10
C ILE A 19 -15.79 2.33 -3.60
N VAL A 20 -14.83 1.50 -4.00
CA VAL A 20 -14.41 1.38 -5.40
C VAL A 20 -15.45 0.59 -6.20
N ASN A 21 -15.91 1.14 -7.32
CA ASN A 21 -16.76 0.43 -8.27
C ASN A 21 -15.95 -0.56 -9.12
N TYR A 22 -15.75 -1.77 -8.60
CA TYR A 22 -15.02 -2.82 -9.30
C TYR A 22 -15.68 -3.27 -10.61
N GLY A 23 -16.99 -3.11 -10.75
CA GLY A 23 -17.71 -3.43 -11.99
C GLY A 23 -17.38 -2.45 -13.12
N ASP A 24 -17.22 -1.17 -12.79
CA ASP A 24 -16.77 -0.15 -13.74
C ASP A 24 -15.31 -0.39 -14.16
N ARG A 25 -14.42 -0.65 -13.18
CA ARG A 25 -13.03 -1.02 -13.44
C ARG A 25 -12.89 -2.24 -14.35
N TYR A 26 -13.70 -3.28 -14.13
CA TYR A 26 -13.72 -4.46 -14.98
C TYR A 26 -14.07 -4.12 -16.44
N ARG A 27 -15.07 -3.27 -16.66
CA ARG A 27 -15.47 -2.85 -18.02
C ARG A 27 -14.42 -1.99 -18.71
N HIS A 28 -13.66 -1.22 -17.94
CA HIS A 28 -12.57 -0.37 -18.44
C HIS A 28 -11.21 -1.08 -18.48
N GLY A 29 -11.14 -2.37 -18.11
CA GLY A 29 -9.89 -3.13 -18.10
C GLY A 29 -8.88 -2.68 -17.04
N GLU A 30 -9.32 -1.92 -16.04
CA GLU A 30 -8.47 -1.43 -14.96
C GLU A 30 -8.13 -2.53 -13.95
N PRO A 31 -7.01 -2.43 -13.21
CA PRO A 31 -6.68 -3.37 -12.15
C PRO A 31 -7.77 -3.46 -11.07
N ILE A 32 -8.35 -4.66 -10.94
CA ILE A 32 -9.49 -4.95 -10.06
C ILE A 32 -9.02 -5.49 -8.72
N THR A 33 -7.80 -6.04 -8.67
CA THR A 33 -7.28 -6.71 -7.48
C THR A 33 -5.93 -6.14 -7.05
N SER A 34 -5.85 -5.78 -5.77
CA SER A 34 -4.62 -5.52 -5.03
C SER A 34 -4.03 -6.78 -4.40
N SER A 35 -4.65 -7.96 -4.59
CA SER A 35 -4.33 -9.20 -3.86
C SER A 35 -2.85 -9.61 -3.96
N PHE A 36 -2.21 -9.42 -5.11
CA PHE A 36 -0.78 -9.71 -5.27
C PHE A 36 0.08 -8.79 -4.39
N VAL A 37 -0.21 -7.49 -4.40
CA VAL A 37 0.50 -6.48 -3.58
C VAL A 37 0.22 -6.74 -2.10
N GLU A 38 -1.03 -6.99 -1.74
CA GLU A 38 -1.43 -7.33 -0.37
C GLU A 38 -0.73 -8.59 0.14
N SER A 39 -0.65 -9.63 -0.69
CA SER A 39 0.06 -10.86 -0.38
C SER A 39 1.55 -10.60 -0.17
N ALA A 40 2.19 -9.84 -1.05
CA ALA A 40 3.60 -9.47 -0.91
C ALA A 40 3.86 -8.68 0.37
N VAL A 41 3.02 -7.68 0.69
CA VAL A 41 3.10 -6.90 1.94
C VAL A 41 2.92 -7.81 3.15
N ASN A 42 1.90 -8.68 3.13
CA ASN A 42 1.62 -9.59 4.23
C ASN A 42 2.78 -10.56 4.46
N GLN A 43 3.42 -11.06 3.40
CA GLN A 43 4.62 -11.89 3.52
C GLN A 43 5.78 -11.14 4.16
N VAL A 44 6.05 -9.89 3.74
CA VAL A 44 7.14 -9.06 4.30
C VAL A 44 6.89 -8.77 5.78
N VAL A 45 5.67 -8.34 6.13
CA VAL A 45 5.27 -8.08 7.52
C VAL A 45 5.35 -9.34 8.36
N SER A 46 4.82 -10.46 7.87
CA SER A 46 4.88 -11.74 8.58
C SER A 46 6.32 -12.20 8.83
N LYS A 47 7.19 -12.05 7.83
CA LYS A 47 8.62 -12.41 7.93
C LYS A 47 9.36 -11.55 8.95
N ARG A 48 9.06 -10.24 9.01
CA ARG A 48 9.77 -9.29 9.89
C ARG A 48 9.18 -9.21 11.29
N SER A 49 7.87 -9.40 11.44
CA SER A 49 7.13 -8.83 12.58
C SER A 49 6.16 -9.76 13.31
N VAL A 50 6.02 -11.03 12.90
CA VAL A 50 4.98 -11.92 13.48
C VAL A 50 5.54 -13.01 14.40
N LYS A 51 6.70 -13.62 14.10
CA LYS A 51 7.15 -14.83 14.84
C LYS A 51 8.28 -14.63 15.87
N ARG A 52 9.17 -13.64 15.72
CA ARG A 52 10.28 -13.38 16.68
C ARG A 52 10.38 -11.95 17.18
N GLN A 53 9.83 -10.99 16.43
CA GLN A 53 9.77 -9.59 16.80
C GLN A 53 8.32 -9.15 16.60
N GLN A 54 7.44 -9.29 17.59
CA GLN A 54 6.13 -8.66 17.49
C GLN A 54 6.29 -7.17 17.21
N MET A 55 5.34 -6.57 16.48
CA MET A 55 5.28 -5.14 16.17
C MET A 55 5.47 -4.30 17.45
N ALA A 56 6.72 -3.88 17.70
CA ALA A 56 7.08 -3.00 18.80
C ALA A 56 7.17 -1.58 18.23
N TRP A 57 6.08 -0.85 18.38
CA TRP A 57 5.98 0.56 18.01
C TRP A 57 6.84 1.41 18.93
N ARG A 58 8.13 1.50 18.63
CA ARG A 58 9.01 2.49 19.27
C ARG A 58 8.69 3.86 18.67
N PRO A 59 8.70 4.95 19.45
CA PRO A 59 8.43 6.31 18.93
C PRO A 59 9.27 6.66 17.70
N ALA A 60 10.54 6.24 17.67
CA ALA A 60 11.42 6.42 16.52
C ALA A 60 10.92 5.71 15.24
N HIS A 61 10.34 4.52 15.35
CA HIS A 61 9.80 3.78 14.21
C HIS A 61 8.47 4.36 13.72
N ALA A 62 7.61 4.79 14.65
CA ALA A 62 6.36 5.48 14.31
C ALA A 62 6.65 6.81 13.57
N GLN A 63 7.65 7.57 14.03
CA GLN A 63 8.11 8.76 13.35
C GLN A 63 8.61 8.46 11.92
N GLY A 64 9.35 7.36 11.74
CA GLY A 64 9.79 6.91 10.42
C GLY A 64 8.61 6.61 9.47
N LEU A 65 7.54 6.00 9.97
CA LEU A 65 6.33 5.80 9.17
C LEU A 65 5.64 7.11 8.80
N LEU A 66 5.57 8.08 9.72
CA LEU A 66 5.03 9.40 9.42
C LEU A 66 5.85 10.10 8.32
N GLN A 67 7.18 10.02 8.39
CA GLN A 67 8.05 10.57 7.35
C GLN A 67 7.80 9.93 5.98
N VAL A 68 7.65 8.59 5.93
CA VAL A 68 7.29 7.89 4.68
C VAL A 68 5.92 8.34 4.18
N ARG A 69 4.92 8.46 5.06
CA ARG A 69 3.57 8.90 4.68
C ARG A 69 3.57 10.33 4.14
N THR A 70 4.29 11.25 4.79
CA THR A 70 4.46 12.62 4.30
C THR A 70 5.17 12.65 2.95
N ALA A 71 6.20 11.83 2.75
CA ALA A 71 6.88 11.73 1.45
C ALA A 71 5.95 11.19 0.34
N VAL A 72 5.03 10.27 0.65
CA VAL A 72 4.01 9.82 -0.31
C VAL A 72 3.03 10.95 -0.65
N LEU A 73 2.50 11.64 0.36
CA LEU A 73 1.54 12.73 0.16
C LEU A 73 2.14 13.91 -0.60
N ASN A 74 3.45 14.13 -0.43
CA ASN A 74 4.20 15.15 -1.16
C ASN A 74 4.74 14.66 -2.51
N GLU A 75 4.41 13.44 -2.96
CA GLU A 75 4.93 12.84 -4.20
C GLU A 75 6.46 12.72 -4.27
N GLN A 76 7.13 12.74 -3.11
CA GLN A 76 8.59 12.72 -2.96
C GLN A 76 9.15 11.32 -2.67
N LEU A 77 8.29 10.30 -2.54
CA LEU A 77 8.74 8.98 -2.15
C LEU A 77 9.75 8.41 -3.16
N ARG A 78 9.47 8.52 -4.46
CA ARG A 78 10.34 7.98 -5.52
C ARG A 78 11.72 8.62 -5.49
N SER A 79 11.80 9.94 -5.46
CA SER A 79 13.08 10.67 -5.44
C SER A 79 13.89 10.36 -4.18
N CYS A 80 13.24 10.17 -3.03
CA CYS A 80 13.91 9.70 -1.82
C CYS A 80 14.54 8.31 -2.01
N PHE A 81 13.80 7.39 -2.62
CA PHE A 81 14.28 6.03 -2.91
C PHE A 81 15.41 6.01 -3.93
N GLU A 82 15.33 6.78 -5.00
CA GLU A 82 16.40 6.89 -6.00
C GLU A 82 17.68 7.46 -5.41
N ARG A 83 17.56 8.46 -4.55
CA ARG A 83 18.72 9.02 -3.83
C ARG A 83 19.41 7.97 -2.95
N TRP A 84 18.64 7.08 -2.32
CA TRP A 84 19.19 6.03 -1.46
C TRP A 84 19.66 4.80 -2.24
N TYR A 85 19.01 4.52 -3.38
CA TYR A 85 19.26 3.39 -4.25
C TYR A 85 19.37 3.89 -5.70
N PRO A 86 20.55 4.41 -6.10
CA PRO A 86 20.73 5.00 -7.44
C PRO A 86 20.42 4.05 -8.60
N THR A 87 20.61 2.74 -8.41
CA THR A 87 20.29 1.71 -9.41
C THR A 87 18.80 1.67 -9.78
N LEU A 88 17.93 2.16 -8.90
CA LEU A 88 16.48 2.21 -9.11
C LEU A 88 16.11 3.29 -10.14
N ALA A 89 16.88 4.38 -10.22
CA ALA A 89 16.75 5.41 -11.25
C ALA A 89 17.24 4.91 -12.63
N SER A 90 18.25 4.04 -12.65
CA SER A 90 18.79 3.47 -13.89
C SER A 90 17.79 2.58 -14.65
N ASN A 91 16.79 2.02 -13.98
CA ASN A 91 15.82 1.09 -14.56
C ASN A 91 14.66 1.76 -15.33
N GLU A 92 14.57 3.10 -15.36
CA GLU A 92 13.53 3.79 -16.15
C GLU A 92 13.72 3.62 -17.66
N HIS A 93 14.96 3.45 -18.12
CA HIS A 93 15.26 3.28 -19.56
C HIS A 93 14.91 1.89 -20.10
N ALA A 94 14.47 0.94 -19.26
CA ALA A 94 14.09 -0.41 -19.70
C ALA A 94 12.61 -0.51 -20.12
N HIS A 95 11.79 0.50 -19.82
CA HIS A 95 10.35 0.47 -20.12
C HIS A 95 10.01 0.85 -21.58
N ASP A 96 10.99 1.33 -22.36
CA ASP A 96 10.85 1.71 -23.77
C ASP A 96 11.15 0.57 -24.78
N ILE A 97 11.54 -0.63 -24.33
CA ILE A 97 11.89 -1.77 -25.23
C ILE A 97 10.76 -2.82 -25.34
N ALA A 98 9.59 -2.58 -24.75
CA ALA A 98 8.47 -3.53 -24.78
C ALA A 98 7.11 -2.88 -25.13
N ALA A 99 7.07 -2.14 -26.25
CA ALA A 99 5.85 -1.71 -26.93
C ALA A 99 5.75 -2.37 -28.32
#